data_AF-A0A821LLG8-F1
#
_entry.id   AF-A0A821LLG8-F1
#
_cell.length_a   1.000
_cell.length_b   1.000
_cell.length_c   1.000
_cell.angle_alpha   90.00
_cell.angle_beta   90.00
_cell.angle_gamma   90.00
#
_symmetry.space_group_name_H-M   'P 1'
#
loop_
_entity.id
_entity.type
_entity.pdbx_description
1 polymer ?
#
loop_
_entity_poly.entity_id
_entity_poly.type
_entity_poly.pdbx_seq_one_letter_code
_entity_poly.pdbx_strand_id
1 'polypeptide(L)'
;MSGSGLDLTYIHDSPQFGSLIWMGYAGQSDGLAISNVVFDQYNPGGRLPITMYSASYVDDVNMFDMQMISSSTNPDRTYKYYTGKAVYEFGSGLSYTTFLYSWNNDT
;
A
#
# COMPACT_ATOMS: atom_id res chain seq x y z
N MET A 1 4.83 0.84 -11.96
CA MET A 1 5.64 -0.19 -11.27
C MET A 1 6.76 0.51 -10.53
N SER A 2 7.00 0.14 -9.26
CA SER A 2 8.03 0.75 -8.41
C SER A 2 8.31 -0.18 -7.22
N GLY A 3 9.53 -0.17 -6.69
CA GLY A 3 9.84 -0.86 -5.43
C GLY A 3 9.33 -0.12 -4.20
N SER A 4 9.35 1.22 -4.25
CA SER A 4 8.89 2.09 -3.17
C SER A 4 7.46 2.60 -3.41
N GLY A 5 6.88 3.21 -2.37
CA GLY A 5 5.64 3.96 -2.49
C GLY A 5 5.84 5.21 -3.35
N LEU A 6 4.79 5.57 -4.08
CA LEU A 6 4.64 6.85 -4.77
C LEU A 6 3.39 7.53 -4.22
N ASP A 7 3.37 8.86 -4.20
CA ASP A 7 2.14 9.57 -3.89
C ASP A 7 1.17 9.42 -5.07
N LEU A 8 0.11 8.64 -4.85
CA LEU A 8 -0.93 8.34 -5.83
C LEU A 8 -2.27 8.98 -5.45
N THR A 9 -2.25 10.04 -4.64
CA THR A 9 -3.48 10.75 -4.19
C THR A 9 -4.33 11.20 -5.39
N TYR A 10 -3.69 11.63 -6.48
CA TYR A 10 -4.40 12.05 -7.70
C TYR A 10 -5.16 10.91 -8.41
N ILE A 11 -4.77 9.64 -8.19
CA ILE A 11 -5.49 8.46 -8.66
C ILE A 11 -6.56 8.08 -7.64
N HIS A 12 -6.17 7.98 -6.37
CA HIS A 12 -7.03 7.53 -5.27
C HIS A 12 -8.32 8.36 -5.16
N ASP A 13 -8.23 9.69 -5.31
CA ASP A 13 -9.36 10.61 -5.12
C ASP A 13 -10.11 10.94 -6.43
N SER A 14 -9.70 10.37 -7.57
CA SER A 14 -10.25 10.70 -8.88
C SER A 14 -11.21 9.61 -9.39
N PRO A 15 -12.43 9.98 -9.83
CA PRO A 15 -13.37 9.03 -10.43
C PRO A 15 -12.99 8.59 -11.85
N GLN A 16 -11.93 9.16 -12.44
CA GLN A 16 -11.51 8.84 -13.81
C GLN A 16 -10.78 7.50 -13.90
N PHE A 17 -10.28 6.97 -12.78
CA PHE A 17 -9.52 5.73 -12.73
C PHE A 17 -10.37 4.61 -12.13
N GLY A 18 -10.64 3.56 -12.92
CA GLY A 18 -11.46 2.43 -12.48
C GLY A 18 -10.74 1.41 -11.60
N SER A 19 -9.41 1.32 -11.71
CA SER A 19 -8.59 0.40 -10.93
C SER A 19 -7.13 0.83 -10.88
N LEU A 20 -6.41 0.33 -9.87
CA LEU A 20 -4.98 0.54 -9.67
C LEU A 20 -4.35 -0.79 -9.23
N ILE A 21 -3.22 -1.16 -9.83
CA ILE A 21 -2.46 -2.35 -9.47
C ILE A 21 -1.01 -1.97 -9.19
N TRP A 22 -0.53 -2.30 -7.99
CA TRP A 22 0.88 -2.20 -7.65
C TRP A 22 1.53 -3.58 -7.76
N MET A 23 2.54 -3.67 -8.62
CA MET A 23 3.18 -4.95 -8.99
C MET A 23 4.60 -5.13 -8.47
N GLY A 24 5.16 -4.12 -7.80
CA GLY A 24 6.58 -4.12 -7.47
C GLY A 24 7.45 -4.34 -8.71
N TYR A 25 8.32 -5.36 -8.63
CA TYR A 25 9.14 -5.87 -9.73
C TYR A 25 8.90 -7.39 -9.89
N ALA A 26 7.98 -7.79 -10.78
CA ALA A 26 7.52 -9.18 -10.86
C ALA A 26 8.36 -10.11 -11.78
N GLY A 27 9.58 -9.68 -12.14
CA GLY A 27 10.55 -10.51 -12.85
C GLY A 27 10.17 -10.87 -14.30
N GLN A 28 10.75 -11.95 -14.81
CA GLN A 28 10.67 -12.31 -16.24
C GLN A 28 9.27 -12.69 -16.74
N SER A 29 8.36 -13.05 -15.85
CA SER A 29 7.00 -13.48 -16.17
C SER A 29 5.93 -12.44 -15.82
N ASP A 30 6.33 -11.20 -15.57
CA ASP A 30 5.48 -10.09 -15.14
C ASP A 30 4.28 -9.87 -16.08
N GLY A 31 4.52 -9.83 -17.40
CA GLY A 31 3.47 -9.63 -18.41
C GLY A 31 2.39 -10.72 -18.38
N LEU A 32 2.79 -11.98 -18.13
CA LEU A 32 1.84 -13.09 -17.98
C LEU A 32 1.10 -13.02 -16.64
N ALA A 33 1.79 -12.63 -15.57
CA ALA A 33 1.18 -12.50 -14.25
C ALA A 33 0.09 -11.41 -14.25
N ILE A 34 0.37 -10.23 -14.83
CA ILE A 34 -0.63 -9.15 -14.90
C ILE A 34 -1.79 -9.50 -15.81
N SER A 35 -1.55 -10.14 -16.95
CA SER A 35 -2.63 -10.54 -17.85
C SER A 35 -3.58 -11.50 -17.15
N ASN A 36 -3.06 -12.46 -16.38
CA ASN A 36 -3.90 -13.42 -15.67
C ASN A 36 -4.78 -12.74 -14.61
N VAL A 37 -4.27 -11.70 -13.94
CA VAL A 37 -5.06 -10.91 -12.99
C VAL A 37 -6.12 -10.09 -13.72
N VAL A 38 -5.75 -9.33 -14.75
CA VAL A 38 -6.65 -8.41 -15.46
C VAL A 38 -7.77 -9.16 -16.20
N PHE A 39 -7.48 -10.34 -16.75
CA PHE A 39 -8.45 -11.17 -17.48
C PHE A 39 -9.15 -12.22 -16.61
N ASP A 40 -9.15 -12.05 -15.28
CA ASP A 40 -9.87 -12.91 -14.33
C ASP A 40 -9.46 -14.40 -14.37
N GLN A 41 -8.22 -14.67 -14.79
CA GLN A 41 -7.62 -16.02 -14.74
C GLN A 41 -6.95 -16.29 -13.40
N TYR A 42 -6.78 -15.26 -12.57
CA TYR A 42 -6.23 -15.34 -11.23
C TYR A 42 -6.85 -14.27 -10.32
N ASN A 43 -7.35 -14.69 -9.15
CA ASN A 43 -7.85 -13.77 -8.13
C ASN A 43 -6.67 -13.18 -7.32
N PRO A 44 -6.43 -11.85 -7.34
CA PRO A 44 -5.36 -11.24 -6.57
C PRO A 44 -5.60 -11.39 -5.06
N GLY A 45 -4.52 -11.71 -4.33
CA GLY A 45 -4.50 -11.78 -2.87
C GLY A 45 -3.31 -11.05 -2.23
N GLY A 46 -2.53 -10.32 -3.04
CA GLY A 46 -1.39 -9.54 -2.56
C GLY A 46 -1.82 -8.35 -1.71
N ARG A 47 -1.01 -8.00 -0.71
CA ARG A 47 -1.20 -6.84 0.17
C ARG A 47 0.08 -6.02 0.23
N LEU A 48 -0.05 -4.71 0.40
CA LEU A 48 1.08 -3.80 0.44
C LEU A 48 2.02 -4.10 1.63
N PRO A 49 3.31 -4.35 1.40
CA PRO A 49 4.30 -4.55 2.46
C PRO A 49 4.87 -3.22 2.99
N ILE A 50 4.41 -2.09 2.47
CA ILE A 50 4.86 -0.74 2.83
C ILE A 50 3.65 0.20 2.92
N THR A 51 3.76 1.25 3.73
CA THR A 51 2.82 2.38 3.73
C THR A 51 3.15 3.31 2.56
N MET A 52 2.16 3.69 1.76
CA MET A 52 2.31 4.75 0.76
C MET A 52 1.95 6.10 1.41
N TYR A 53 2.95 6.92 1.66
CA TYR A 53 2.77 8.27 2.24
C TYR A 53 2.42 9.30 1.16
N SER A 54 1.84 10.43 1.58
CA SER A 54 1.78 11.60 0.71
C SER A 54 3.19 12.19 0.51
N ALA A 55 3.40 12.90 -0.58
CA ALA A 55 4.66 13.51 -0.95
C ALA A 55 5.19 14.43 0.16
N SER A 56 4.34 15.17 0.88
CA SER A 56 4.77 16.08 1.95
C SER A 56 5.51 15.37 3.09
N TYR A 57 5.28 14.06 3.29
CA TYR A 57 5.94 13.29 4.34
C TYR A 57 7.47 13.31 4.21
N VAL A 58 8.02 13.35 2.98
CA VAL A 58 9.47 13.38 2.80
C VAL A 58 10.10 14.72 3.19
N ASP A 59 9.30 15.79 3.25
CA ASP A 59 9.74 17.13 3.67
C ASP A 59 9.75 17.25 5.21
N ASP A 60 8.85 16.53 5.88
CA ASP A 60 8.71 16.54 7.34
C ASP A 60 9.68 15.56 8.04
N VAL A 61 10.12 14.51 7.34
CA VAL A 61 10.95 13.45 7.92
C VAL A 61 12.43 13.64 7.60
N ASN A 62 13.27 13.85 8.62
CA ASN A 62 14.71 13.79 8.42
C ASN A 62 15.15 12.34 8.19
N MET A 63 15.59 11.97 6.98
CA MET A 63 16.02 10.60 6.66
C MET A 63 17.15 10.06 7.55
N PHE A 64 17.96 10.92 8.18
CA PHE A 64 19.02 10.53 9.11
C PHE A 64 18.56 10.34 10.56
N ASP A 65 17.34 10.77 10.90
CA ASP A 65 16.74 10.51 12.20
C ASP A 65 16.17 9.08 12.22
N MET A 66 16.75 8.21 13.04
CA MET A 66 16.34 6.81 13.14
C MET A 66 15.23 6.57 14.18
N GLN A 67 14.72 7.62 14.83
CA GLN A 67 13.59 7.48 15.75
C GLN A 67 12.33 7.06 14.98
N MET A 68 11.64 6.06 15.51
CA MET A 68 10.42 5.53 14.89
C MET A 68 9.17 6.26 15.38
N ILE A 69 9.25 6.82 16.58
CA ILE A 69 8.21 7.62 17.23
C ILE A 69 8.57 9.10 17.03
N SER A 70 7.57 9.96 17.05
CA SER A 70 7.67 11.39 16.79
C SER A 70 8.78 12.05 17.59
N SER A 71 9.55 12.89 16.92
CA SER A 71 10.62 13.72 17.48
C SER A 71 10.46 15.15 16.99
N SER A 72 11.36 16.06 17.38
CA SER A 72 11.41 17.40 16.82
C SER A 72 11.67 17.44 15.31
N THR A 73 12.11 16.33 14.71
CA THR A 73 12.56 16.21 13.31
C THR A 73 11.88 15.08 12.54
N ASN A 74 10.83 14.48 13.08
CA ASN A 74 10.21 13.28 12.53
C ASN A 74 8.75 13.11 12.99
N PRO A 75 7.76 12.98 12.07
CA PRO A 75 6.34 12.88 12.40
C PRO A 75 5.82 11.44 12.59
N ASP A 76 6.61 10.57 13.23
CA ASP A 76 6.43 9.12 13.32
C ASP A 76 6.68 8.36 12.00
N ARG A 77 7.17 7.12 12.11
CA ARG A 77 7.50 6.26 10.96
C ARG A 77 6.74 4.95 10.97
N THR A 78 6.55 4.39 9.77
CA THR A 78 5.91 3.09 9.52
C THR A 78 4.43 3.06 9.90
N TYR A 79 3.70 2.05 9.43
CA TYR A 79 2.30 1.84 9.79
C TYR A 79 2.04 1.73 11.30
N LYS A 80 3.07 1.38 12.09
CA LYS A 80 2.93 1.14 13.52
C LYS A 80 2.81 2.44 14.33
N TYR A 81 3.53 3.49 13.91
CA TYR A 81 3.62 4.74 14.68
C TYR A 81 3.06 5.93 13.92
N TYR A 82 3.07 5.91 12.58
CA TYR A 82 2.59 7.02 11.77
C TYR A 82 1.13 7.33 12.09
N THR A 83 0.90 8.54 12.60
CA THR A 83 -0.42 9.04 12.99
C THR A 83 -1.08 9.88 11.90
N GLY A 84 -0.35 10.22 10.83
CA GLY A 84 -0.87 10.93 9.69
C GLY A 84 -1.69 10.04 8.75
N LYS A 85 -2.27 10.66 7.71
CA LYS A 85 -3.06 9.94 6.69
C LYS A 85 -2.13 9.32 5.65
N ALA A 86 -2.21 8.00 5.48
CA ALA A 86 -1.57 7.31 4.36
C ALA A 86 -2.44 7.42 3.10
N VAL A 87 -1.81 7.44 1.93
CA VAL A 87 -2.51 7.32 0.64
C VAL A 87 -3.02 5.89 0.47
N TYR A 88 -2.16 4.92 0.76
CA TYR A 88 -2.55 3.52 0.94
C TYR A 88 -1.84 2.97 2.17
N GLU A 89 -2.60 2.35 3.07
CA GLU A 89 -2.09 1.81 4.32
C GLU A 89 -1.30 0.52 4.08
N PHE A 90 -0.37 0.22 4.99
CA PHE A 90 0.26 -1.11 5.04
C PHE A 90 -0.82 -2.20 5.17
N GLY A 91 -0.66 -3.28 4.42
CA GLY A 91 -1.64 -4.37 4.39
C GLY A 91 -2.85 -4.11 3.48
N SER A 92 -2.95 -2.94 2.83
CA SER A 92 -3.98 -2.67 1.83
C SER A 92 -3.83 -3.64 0.65
N GLY A 93 -4.95 -4.22 0.24
CA GLY A 93 -5.01 -5.15 -0.87
C GLY A 93 -6.44 -5.64 -1.04
N LEU A 94 -6.89 -5.68 -2.28
CA LEU A 94 -8.23 -6.13 -2.65
C LEU A 94 -8.15 -7.52 -3.28
N SER A 95 -9.30 -8.18 -3.29
CA SER A 95 -9.54 -9.44 -3.98
C SER A 95 -10.77 -9.29 -4.86
N TYR A 96 -10.94 -10.17 -5.85
CA TYR A 96 -12.16 -10.24 -6.66
C TYR A 96 -13.34 -10.88 -5.92
N THR A 97 -13.14 -11.27 -4.65
CA THR A 97 -14.19 -11.77 -3.78
C THR A 97 -14.20 -11.04 -2.43
N THR A 98 -15.24 -11.28 -1.65
CA THR A 98 -15.43 -10.72 -0.31
C THR A 98 -15.23 -11.79 0.76
N PHE A 99 -14.54 -11.45 1.83
CA PHE A 99 -14.32 -12.33 2.98
C PHE A 99 -15.04 -11.79 4.21
N LEU A 100 -15.68 -12.67 4.97
CA LEU A 100 -16.29 -12.36 6.26
C LEU A 100 -15.46 -13.03 7.37
N TYR A 101 -15.00 -12.22 8.32
CA TYR A 101 -14.23 -12.69 9.47
C TYR A 101 -15.14 -12.73 10.70
N SER A 102 -15.14 -13.87 11.40
CA SER A 102 -15.85 -14.05 12.66
C SER A 102 -14.94 -14.73 13.67
N TRP A 103 -14.91 -14.20 14.89
CA TRP A 103 -14.32 -14.91 16.01
C TRP A 103 -15.22 -16.08 16.39
N ASN A 104 -14.63 -17.27 16.52
CA ASN A 104 -15.33 -18.39 17.15
C ASN A 104 -14.94 -18.42 18.63
N ASN A 105 -15.90 -18.26 19.52
CA ASN A 105 -15.69 -18.32 20.96
C ASN A 105 -15.72 -19.78 21.44
N ASP A 106 -14.92 -20.65 20.82
CA ASP A 106 -14.70 -22.01 21.31
C ASP A 106 -13.74 -21.96 22.50
N THR A 107 -14.27 -21.55 23.65
CA THR A 107 -13.69 -21.73 25.00
C THR A 107 -14.76 -22.26 25.93
#